data_AF-A0AA37SWK1-F1
#
_entry.id   AF-A0AA37SWK1-F1
#
_cell.length_a   1.000
_cell.length_b   1.000
_cell.length_c   1.000
_cell.angle_alpha   90.00
_cell.angle_beta   90.00
_cell.angle_gamma   90.00
#
_symmetry.space_group_name_H-M   'P 1'
#
loop_
_entity.id
_entity.type
_entity.pdbx_description
1 polymer ?
#
loop_
_entity_poly.entity_id
_entity_poly.type
_entity_poly.pdbx_seq_one_letter_code
_entity_poly.pdbx_strand_id
1 'polypeptide(L)'
;MFTSLQEEYEIAYPVYVGNDENILQNFVTDTTIVIKEADQKWVTKGRDVNCLSSNPEDCMVWCLVEIKAEEIYVEGYLKNTKATDEFILEYYYFDELNKKGAYIEWREVVCADKVTSRLLKEVRTALGIKLTSFSHIMDKKTKAKLIEYQRENGLPIGHLDLETLAHLGIEL
;
A
#
# COMPACT_ATOMS: atom_id res chain seq x y z
N MET A 1 -2.24 -20.44 18.47
CA MET A 1 -1.25 -19.36 18.33
C MET A 1 -0.59 -19.51 16.98
N PHE A 2 -1.07 -18.80 15.98
CA PHE A 2 -0.37 -18.58 14.72
C PHE A 2 -0.34 -17.07 14.54
N THR A 3 0.79 -16.45 14.88
CA THR A 3 1.12 -15.13 14.36
C THR A 3 1.43 -15.34 12.89
N SER A 4 0.44 -15.23 12.01
CA SER A 4 0.75 -14.98 10.60
C SER A 4 1.32 -13.58 10.55
N LEU A 5 2.63 -13.48 10.49
CA LEU A 5 3.27 -12.29 9.95
C LEU A 5 2.73 -12.18 8.53
N GLN A 6 1.74 -11.31 8.32
CA GLN A 6 1.50 -10.73 7.00
C GLN A 6 2.78 -9.98 6.71
N GLU A 7 3.69 -10.60 5.97
CA GLU A 7 4.81 -9.88 5.36
C GLU A 7 4.17 -9.01 4.27
N GLU A 8 3.69 -7.83 4.67
CA GLU A 8 3.50 -6.72 3.76
C GLU A 8 4.89 -6.38 3.20
N TYR A 9 5.21 -6.89 2.02
CA TYR A 9 6.44 -6.54 1.34
C TYR A 9 6.32 -5.07 0.88
N GLU A 10 7.00 -4.18 1.60
CA GLU A 10 7.13 -2.75 1.30
C GLU A 10 8.41 -2.54 0.48
N ILE A 11 8.27 -2.06 -0.76
CA ILE A 11 9.41 -1.68 -1.59
C ILE A 11 9.58 -0.17 -1.49
N ALA A 12 10.71 0.26 -0.92
CA ALA A 12 11.08 1.67 -0.83
C ALA A 12 12.15 2.00 -1.89
N TYR A 13 11.94 3.05 -2.67
CA TYR A 13 12.90 3.52 -3.66
C TYR A 13 13.20 5.01 -3.47
N PRO A 14 14.48 5.42 -3.53
CA PRO A 14 14.87 6.81 -3.39
C PRO A 14 14.60 7.58 -4.69
N VAL A 15 13.81 8.64 -4.59
CA VAL A 15 13.54 9.57 -5.69
C VAL A 15 14.19 10.90 -5.38
N TYR A 16 15.04 11.36 -6.28
CA TYR A 16 15.72 12.64 -6.13
C TYR A 16 14.75 13.81 -6.26
N VAL A 17 14.81 14.74 -5.31
CA VAL A 17 13.94 15.95 -5.27
C VAL A 17 14.73 17.25 -5.23
N GLY A 18 16.06 17.17 -5.25
CA GLY A 18 16.95 18.33 -5.31
C GLY A 18 16.98 18.98 -6.69
N ASN A 19 17.79 20.02 -6.82
CA ASN A 19 17.96 20.79 -8.05
C ASN A 19 19.41 20.90 -8.54
N ASP A 20 20.34 20.20 -7.89
CA ASP A 20 21.73 20.11 -8.34
C ASP A 20 21.84 19.33 -9.67
N GLU A 21 22.26 20.03 -10.73
CA GLU A 21 22.44 19.47 -12.07
C GLU A 21 23.55 18.40 -12.14
N ASN A 22 24.58 18.50 -11.31
CA ASN A 22 25.65 17.51 -11.26
C ASN A 22 25.11 16.20 -10.70
N ILE A 23 24.27 16.26 -9.67
CA ILE A 23 23.62 15.08 -9.10
C ILE A 23 22.65 14.48 -10.11
N LEU A 24 21.81 15.31 -10.74
CA LEU A 24 20.87 14.89 -11.78
C LEU A 24 21.55 14.11 -12.90
N GLN A 25 22.68 14.60 -13.40
CA GLN A 25 23.38 13.96 -14.52
C GLN A 25 24.15 12.69 -14.12
N ASN A 26 24.71 12.63 -12.91
CA ASN A 26 25.63 11.56 -12.52
C ASN A 26 24.97 10.43 -11.71
N PHE A 27 23.93 10.73 -10.93
CA PHE A 27 23.38 9.81 -9.94
C PHE A 27 21.89 9.54 -10.09
N VAL A 28 21.19 10.30 -10.94
CA VAL A 28 19.75 10.16 -11.17
C VAL A 28 19.50 9.52 -12.53
N THR A 29 18.53 8.61 -12.59
CA THR A 29 18.05 8.01 -13.84
C THR A 29 16.59 7.66 -13.69
N ASP A 30 15.90 7.48 -14.80
CA ASP A 30 14.64 6.75 -14.76
C ASP A 30 14.93 5.25 -14.84
N THR A 31 14.11 4.45 -14.17
CA THR A 31 14.28 2.99 -14.14
C THR A 31 12.95 2.26 -13.98
N THR A 32 12.94 1.00 -14.38
CA THR A 32 11.83 0.09 -14.15
C THR A 32 12.23 -0.89 -13.05
N ILE A 33 11.40 -0.99 -12.02
CA ILE A 33 11.63 -1.89 -10.88
C ILE A 33 10.62 -3.02 -10.96
N VAL A 34 11.11 -4.26 -10.94
CA VAL A 34 10.28 -5.45 -10.78
C VAL A 34 9.84 -5.49 -9.32
N ILE A 35 8.55 -5.25 -9.09
CA ILE A 35 7.93 -5.27 -7.76
C ILE A 35 7.39 -6.66 -7.41
N LYS A 36 7.14 -7.47 -8.44
CA LYS A 36 6.81 -8.88 -8.31
C LYS A 36 7.39 -9.66 -9.46
N GLU A 37 8.17 -10.68 -9.14
CA GLU A 37 8.71 -11.59 -10.15
C GLU A 37 7.59 -12.37 -10.86
N ALA A 38 7.87 -12.80 -12.08
CA ALA A 38 6.99 -13.73 -12.78
C ALA A 38 6.92 -15.05 -12.01
N ASP A 39 5.72 -15.65 -11.95
CA ASP A 39 5.48 -16.86 -11.19
C ASP A 39 4.50 -17.78 -11.95
N GLN A 40 4.31 -19.00 -11.46
CA GLN A 40 3.34 -19.94 -11.99
C GLN A 40 2.39 -20.42 -10.90
N LYS A 41 1.10 -20.46 -11.20
CA LYS A 41 0.07 -20.86 -10.25
C LYS A 41 -0.88 -21.88 -10.84
N TRP A 42 -1.11 -22.95 -10.09
CA TRP A 42 -2.16 -23.92 -10.39
C TRP A 42 -3.53 -23.32 -10.08
N VAL A 43 -4.39 -23.24 -11.10
CA VAL A 43 -5.77 -22.78 -10.98
C VAL A 43 -6.73 -23.90 -11.38
N THR A 44 -7.86 -23.99 -10.69
CA THR A 44 -8.90 -24.98 -10.98
C THR A 44 -9.70 -24.53 -12.21
N LYS A 45 -9.71 -25.30 -13.29
CA LYS A 45 -10.49 -25.00 -14.51
C LYS A 45 -11.86 -25.67 -14.54
N GLY A 46 -12.26 -26.32 -13.46
CA GLY A 46 -13.55 -26.99 -13.32
C GLY A 46 -13.42 -28.50 -13.41
N ARG A 47 -14.56 -29.19 -13.58
CA ARG A 47 -14.63 -30.65 -13.65
C ARG A 47 -14.49 -31.11 -15.11
N ASP A 48 -13.70 -32.14 -15.37
CA ASP A 48 -13.70 -32.82 -16.66
C ASP A 48 -15.06 -33.50 -16.89
N VAL A 49 -15.76 -33.04 -17.94
CA VAL A 49 -17.10 -33.51 -18.30
C VAL A 49 -17.11 -34.98 -18.71
N ASN A 50 -15.95 -35.50 -19.16
CA ASN A 50 -15.79 -36.89 -19.56
C ASN A 50 -15.21 -37.77 -18.43
N CYS A 51 -15.04 -37.24 -17.22
CA CYS A 51 -14.52 -38.00 -16.10
C CYS A 51 -15.53 -39.04 -15.58
N LEU A 52 -15.12 -40.31 -15.60
CA LEU A 52 -15.93 -41.45 -15.16
C LEU A 52 -15.65 -41.89 -13.71
N SER A 53 -14.78 -41.17 -12.98
CA SER A 53 -14.50 -41.49 -11.57
C SER A 53 -15.71 -41.17 -10.69
N SER A 54 -15.97 -42.06 -9.72
CA SER A 54 -17.00 -41.85 -8.70
C SER A 54 -16.56 -40.84 -7.62
N ASN A 55 -15.26 -40.58 -7.50
CA ASN A 55 -14.71 -39.58 -6.60
C ASN A 55 -14.66 -38.20 -7.30
N PRO A 56 -15.38 -37.17 -6.81
CA PRO A 56 -15.44 -35.86 -7.44
C PRO A 56 -14.08 -35.13 -7.56
N GLU A 57 -13.15 -35.40 -6.63
CA GLU A 57 -11.81 -34.78 -6.62
C GLU A 57 -10.94 -35.26 -7.79
N ASP A 58 -11.08 -36.52 -8.21
CA ASP A 58 -10.34 -37.09 -9.36
C ASP A 58 -10.74 -36.44 -10.68
N CYS A 59 -11.92 -35.82 -10.72
CA CYS A 59 -12.44 -35.15 -11.90
C CYS A 59 -12.06 -33.67 -11.97
N MET A 60 -11.36 -33.14 -10.97
CA MET A 60 -10.97 -31.73 -10.94
C MET A 60 -9.78 -31.48 -11.85
N VAL A 61 -9.96 -30.60 -12.83
CA VAL A 61 -8.89 -30.21 -13.75
C VAL A 61 -8.14 -29.01 -13.18
N TRP A 62 -6.84 -29.20 -13.00
CA TRP A 62 -5.91 -28.15 -12.62
C TRP A 62 -5.11 -27.71 -13.83
N CYS A 63 -4.99 -26.40 -14.03
CA CYS A 63 -4.14 -25.84 -15.07
C CYS A 63 -3.09 -24.95 -14.44
N LEU A 64 -1.84 -25.18 -14.81
CA LEU A 64 -0.75 -24.28 -14.48
C LEU A 64 -0.88 -23.03 -15.36
N VAL A 65 -1.01 -21.88 -14.74
CA VAL A 65 -1.10 -20.58 -15.42
C VAL A 65 0.13 -19.76 -15.05
N GLU A 66 0.71 -19.11 -16.06
CA GLU A 66 1.80 -18.17 -15.88
C GLU A 66 1.26 -16.80 -15.44
N ILE A 67 1.85 -16.27 -14.37
CA ILE A 67 1.62 -14.93 -13.86
C ILE A 67 2.82 -14.11 -14.31
N LYS A 68 2.55 -13.02 -15.05
CA LYS A 68 3.60 -12.12 -15.50
C LYS A 68 4.16 -11.33 -14.32
N ALA A 69 5.42 -10.93 -14.44
CA ALA A 69 6.03 -9.99 -13.51
C ALA A 69 5.23 -8.68 -13.46
N GLU A 70 5.16 -8.09 -12.28
CA GLU A 70 4.61 -6.75 -12.09
C GLU A 70 5.79 -5.78 -11.94
N GLU A 71 5.73 -4.68 -12.69
CA GLU A 71 6.81 -3.72 -12.82
C GLU A 71 6.26 -2.30 -12.67
N ILE A 72 7.05 -1.41 -12.07
CA ILE A 72 6.74 0.03 -11.97
C ILE A 72 7.83 0.86 -12.64
N TYR A 73 7.43 1.96 -13.25
CA TYR A 73 8.35 2.96 -13.76
C TYR A 73 8.59 4.03 -12.69
N VAL A 74 9.86 4.25 -12.35
CA VAL A 74 10.29 5.26 -11.39
C VAL A 74 11.07 6.33 -12.13
N GLU A 75 10.49 7.52 -12.18
CA GLU A 75 11.14 8.73 -12.67
C GLU A 75 12.05 9.30 -11.58
N GLY A 76 13.26 9.74 -11.94
CA GLY A 76 14.16 10.41 -11.00
C GLY A 76 14.76 9.49 -9.91
N TYR A 77 14.91 8.20 -10.20
CA TYR A 77 15.51 7.22 -9.28
C TYR A 77 16.97 7.58 -8.96
N LEU A 78 17.28 7.69 -7.66
CA LEU A 78 18.62 7.99 -7.15
C LEU A 78 19.43 6.71 -6.97
N LYS A 79 20.41 6.49 -7.86
CA LYS A 79 21.27 5.27 -7.86
C LYS A 79 22.13 5.13 -6.61
N ASN A 80 22.49 6.25 -5.98
CA ASN A 80 23.40 6.28 -4.83
C ASN A 80 22.92 7.30 -3.80
N THR A 81 22.28 6.82 -2.74
CA THR A 81 21.80 7.66 -1.63
C THR A 81 22.90 8.30 -0.80
N LYS A 82 24.18 7.94 -1.00
CA LYS A 82 25.31 8.64 -0.37
C LYS A 82 25.75 9.89 -1.14
N ALA A 83 25.25 10.08 -2.36
CA ALA A 83 25.62 11.22 -3.19
C ALA A 83 24.96 12.52 -2.73
N THR A 84 23.77 12.43 -2.10
CA THR A 84 22.99 13.56 -1.61
C THR A 84 21.95 13.09 -0.59
N ASP A 85 21.54 13.98 0.31
CA ASP A 85 20.40 13.78 1.22
C ASP A 85 19.08 14.36 0.64
N GLU A 86 19.12 14.95 -0.57
CA GLU A 86 17.96 15.56 -1.24
C GLU A 86 17.13 14.53 -2.02
N PHE A 87 16.69 13.48 -1.34
CA PHE A 87 15.77 12.49 -1.89
C PHE A 87 14.65 12.16 -0.91
N ILE A 88 13.52 11.72 -1.47
CA ILE A 88 12.43 11.14 -0.70
C ILE A 88 12.38 9.63 -0.95
N LEU A 89 11.94 8.88 0.06
CA LEU A 89 11.59 7.48 -0.13
C LEU A 89 10.13 7.43 -0.59
N GLU A 90 9.94 6.94 -1.80
CA GLU A 90 8.62 6.56 -2.30
C GLU A 90 8.42 5.07 -2.01
N TYR A 91 7.20 4.73 -1.60
CA TYR A 91 6.86 3.39 -1.13
C TYR A 91 5.82 2.78 -2.05
N TYR A 92 6.07 1.53 -2.44
CA TYR A 92 5.10 0.71 -3.15
C TYR A 92 4.67 -0.46 -2.25
N TYR A 93 3.36 -0.65 -2.17
CA TYR A 93 2.72 -1.70 -1.38
C TYR A 93 2.23 -2.77 -2.33
N PHE A 94 2.70 -4.00 -2.14
CA PHE A 94 2.20 -5.13 -2.88
C PHE A 94 0.99 -5.73 -2.16
N ASP A 95 -0.21 -5.50 -2.68
CA ASP A 95 -1.40 -6.23 -2.26
C ASP A 95 -1.27 -7.67 -2.80
N GLU A 96 -0.75 -8.62 -2.02
CA GLU A 96 -0.96 -10.05 -2.33
C GLU A 96 -2.44 -10.46 -2.11
N LEU A 97 -3.37 -9.75 -2.75
CA LEU A 97 -4.75 -10.17 -2.92
C LEU A 97 -4.83 -11.21 -4.03
N ASN A 98 -4.19 -12.36 -3.83
CA ASN A 98 -4.35 -13.46 -4.77
C ASN A 98 -4.28 -14.85 -4.12
N LYS A 99 -5.14 -15.09 -3.13
CA LYS A 99 -5.73 -16.42 -2.86
C LYS A 99 -7.02 -16.23 -2.07
N LYS A 100 -8.13 -16.81 -2.58
CA LYS A 100 -9.47 -16.92 -1.96
C LYS A 100 -9.48 -16.60 -0.46
N GLY A 101 -9.99 -15.42 -0.10
CA GLY A 101 -10.22 -15.03 1.29
C GLY A 101 -9.13 -14.14 1.89
N ALA A 102 -8.89 -12.96 1.29
CA ALA A 102 -8.55 -11.82 2.12
C ALA A 102 -9.81 -11.47 2.90
N TYR A 103 -9.72 -11.39 4.22
CA TYR A 103 -10.77 -10.80 5.03
C TYR A 103 -10.89 -9.33 4.60
N ILE A 104 -11.82 -9.03 3.68
CA ILE A 104 -12.40 -7.70 3.60
C ILE A 104 -13.24 -7.59 4.86
N GLU A 105 -12.62 -7.24 5.98
CA GLU A 105 -13.40 -6.84 7.12
C GLU A 105 -14.01 -5.49 6.77
N TRP A 106 -15.33 -5.45 6.67
CA TRP A 106 -16.05 -4.20 6.51
C TRP A 106 -15.78 -3.35 7.74
N ARG A 107 -14.98 -2.31 7.56
CA ARG A 107 -14.70 -1.30 8.59
C ARG A 107 -15.50 -0.05 8.25
N GLU A 108 -16.06 0.55 9.29
CA GLU A 108 -16.78 1.81 9.15
C GLU A 108 -15.76 2.94 8.99
N VAL A 109 -15.91 3.69 7.90
CA VAL A 109 -15.05 4.83 7.55
C VAL A 109 -15.86 6.11 7.54
N VAL A 110 -15.20 7.23 7.79
CA VAL A 110 -15.83 8.54 7.61
C VAL A 110 -16.10 8.77 6.12
N CYS A 111 -17.38 8.90 5.75
CA CYS A 111 -17.78 9.28 4.40
C CYS A 111 -17.23 10.66 4.03
N ALA A 112 -16.93 10.88 2.75
CA ALA A 112 -16.30 12.10 2.26
C ALA A 112 -17.08 13.39 2.64
N ASP A 113 -18.41 13.34 2.66
CA ASP A 113 -19.29 14.45 3.03
C ASP A 113 -19.30 14.75 4.55
N LYS A 114 -18.82 13.82 5.37
CA LYS A 114 -18.67 13.96 6.83
C LYS A 114 -17.27 14.44 7.24
N VAL A 115 -16.32 14.50 6.31
CA VAL A 115 -14.99 15.06 6.56
C VAL A 115 -15.06 16.59 6.58
N THR A 116 -15.46 17.13 7.73
CA THR A 116 -15.58 18.59 7.91
C THR A 116 -14.24 19.26 8.21
N SER A 117 -14.16 20.58 8.00
CA SER A 117 -13.02 21.40 8.41
C SER A 117 -12.67 21.27 9.90
N ARG A 118 -13.70 21.05 10.75
CA ARG A 118 -13.52 20.82 12.18
C ARG A 118 -12.83 19.49 12.43
N LEU A 119 -13.35 18.41 11.84
CA LEU A 119 -12.79 17.07 11.97
C LEU A 119 -11.32 17.04 11.53
N LEU A 120 -11.01 17.64 10.37
CA LEU A 120 -9.62 17.71 9.88
C LEU A 120 -8.69 18.48 10.81
N LYS A 121 -9.19 19.52 11.50
CA LYS A 121 -8.41 20.27 12.48
C LYS A 121 -8.11 19.41 13.70
N GLU A 122 -9.10 18.69 14.21
CA GLU A 122 -8.96 17.78 15.35
C GLU A 122 -7.98 16.64 15.02
N VAL A 123 -8.13 16.00 13.86
CA VAL A 123 -7.21 14.95 13.37
C VAL A 123 -5.79 15.48 13.27
N ARG A 124 -5.56 16.64 12.64
CA ARG A 124 -4.21 17.22 12.54
C ARG A 124 -3.61 17.55 13.89
N THR A 125 -4.43 18.01 14.84
CA THR A 125 -3.97 18.34 16.19
C THR A 125 -3.57 17.08 16.93
N ALA A 126 -4.39 16.02 16.86
CA ALA A 126 -4.11 14.73 17.48
C ALA A 126 -2.86 14.05 16.87
N LEU A 127 -2.63 14.22 15.57
CA LEU A 127 -1.41 13.77 14.88
C LEU A 127 -0.19 14.69 15.10
N GLY A 128 -0.29 15.71 15.94
CA GLY A 128 0.82 16.61 16.28
C GLY A 128 1.28 17.54 15.15
N ILE A 129 0.45 17.77 14.13
CA ILE A 129 0.79 18.60 12.97
C ILE A 129 0.61 20.08 13.33
N LYS A 130 1.71 20.85 13.33
CA LYS A 130 1.67 22.32 13.49
C LYS A 130 0.87 22.96 12.34
N LEU A 131 -0.26 23.57 12.67
CA LEU A 131 -1.18 24.21 11.74
C LEU A 131 -0.60 25.55 11.25
N THR A 132 0.24 25.50 10.21
CA THR A 132 0.74 26.71 9.54
C THR A 132 -0.16 27.16 8.37
N SER A 133 -1.09 26.31 7.93
CA SER A 133 -2.07 26.61 6.88
C SER A 133 -3.42 25.95 7.19
N PHE A 134 -4.51 26.72 7.13
CA PHE A 134 -5.88 26.25 7.35
C PHE A 134 -6.45 25.54 6.10
N SER A 135 -5.68 24.66 5.46
CA SER A 135 -6.19 23.88 4.33
C SER A 135 -7.31 22.95 4.80
N HIS A 136 -8.53 23.12 4.32
CA HIS A 136 -9.67 22.26 4.63
C HIS A 136 -9.64 20.91 3.88
N ILE A 137 -8.51 20.55 3.28
CA ILE A 137 -8.32 19.35 2.48
C ILE A 137 -7.40 18.40 3.24
N MET A 138 -7.68 17.10 3.18
CA MET A 138 -6.73 16.07 3.61
C MET A 138 -5.52 16.06 2.65
N ASP A 139 -4.55 16.92 2.95
CA ASP A 139 -3.34 17.05 2.16
C ASP A 139 -2.41 15.84 2.32
N LYS A 140 -1.46 15.69 1.38
CA LYS A 140 -0.48 14.59 1.39
C LYS A 140 0.25 14.44 2.72
N LYS A 141 0.59 15.57 3.38
CA LYS A 141 1.29 15.58 4.67
C LYS A 141 0.43 15.00 5.80
N THR A 142 -0.84 15.41 5.86
CA THR A 142 -1.81 14.93 6.85
C THR A 142 -2.10 13.45 6.61
N LYS A 143 -2.22 13.04 5.35
CA LYS A 143 -2.42 11.64 4.97
C LYS A 143 -1.25 10.75 5.39
N ALA A 144 -0.02 11.19 5.14
CA ALA A 144 1.18 10.45 5.54
C ALA A 144 1.28 10.28 7.06
N LYS A 145 1.03 11.34 7.83
CA LYS A 145 1.04 11.28 9.30
C LYS A 145 -0.06 10.41 9.88
N LEU A 146 -1.24 10.39 9.25
CA LEU A 146 -2.32 9.48 9.63
C LEU A 146 -1.92 8.02 9.42
N ILE A 147 -1.32 7.70 8.28
CA ILE A 147 -0.83 6.35 7.96
C ILE A 147 0.25 5.91 8.95
N GLU A 148 1.20 6.79 9.27
CA GLU A 148 2.25 6.53 10.27
C GLU A 148 1.64 6.20 11.64
N TYR A 149 0.67 7.01 12.10
CA TYR A 149 -0.03 6.75 13.36
C TYR A 149 -0.78 5.42 13.35
N GLN A 150 -1.48 5.10 12.26
CA GLN A 150 -2.23 3.84 12.14
C GLN A 150 -1.30 2.64 12.22
N ARG A 151 -0.14 2.71 11.55
CA ARG A 151 0.89 1.67 11.58
C ARG A 151 1.46 1.47 12.98
N GLU A 152 1.80 2.55 13.69
CA GLU A 152 2.38 2.48 15.04
C GLU A 152 1.41 1.89 16.08
N ASN A 153 0.10 1.98 15.84
CA ASN A 153 -0.93 1.56 16.79
C ASN A 153 -1.71 0.31 16.33
N GLY A 154 -1.29 -0.35 15.25
CA GLY A 154 -1.96 -1.55 14.73
C GLY A 154 -3.39 -1.31 14.26
N LEU A 155 -3.67 -0.10 13.76
CA LEU A 155 -4.98 0.31 13.25
C LEU A 155 -5.10 0.06 11.74
N PRO A 156 -6.32 -0.02 11.19
CA PRO A 156 -6.54 -0.11 9.75
C PRO A 156 -5.82 1.04 9.01
N ILE A 157 -5.08 0.73 7.96
CA ILE A 157 -4.18 1.69 7.31
C ILE A 157 -4.89 2.42 6.17
N GLY A 158 -4.64 3.73 6.08
CA GLY A 158 -4.89 4.46 4.85
C GLY A 158 -6.30 4.98 4.67
N HIS A 159 -7.22 4.79 5.62
CA HIS A 159 -8.52 5.47 5.67
C HIS A 159 -8.70 6.23 6.99
N LEU A 160 -9.75 7.04 7.11
CA LEU A 160 -10.12 7.64 8.39
C LEU A 160 -11.21 6.76 8.99
N ASP A 161 -10.80 5.65 9.58
CA ASP A 161 -11.68 4.67 10.19
C ASP A 161 -12.24 5.21 11.52
N LEU A 162 -13.45 4.78 11.89
CA LEU A 162 -14.04 5.16 13.18
C LEU A 162 -13.17 4.70 14.36
N GLU A 163 -12.49 3.57 14.21
CA GLU A 163 -11.53 3.05 15.17
C GLU A 163 -10.32 3.98 15.34
N THR A 164 -9.79 4.50 14.23
CA THR A 164 -8.70 5.48 14.26
C THR A 164 -9.13 6.76 14.96
N LEU A 165 -10.36 7.24 14.72
CA LEU A 165 -10.91 8.41 15.42
C LEU A 165 -11.07 8.15 16.92
N ALA A 166 -11.60 6.99 17.31
CA ALA A 166 -11.73 6.61 18.70
C ALA A 166 -10.37 6.53 19.40
N HIS A 167 -9.35 5.96 18.73
CA HIS A 167 -7.99 5.88 19.26
C HIS A 167 -7.33 7.26 19.40
N LEU A 168 -7.65 8.20 18.50
CA LEU A 168 -7.24 9.61 18.58
C LEU A 168 -8.07 10.43 19.58
N GLY A 169 -9.14 9.86 20.16
CA GLY A 169 -10.05 10.56 21.08
C GLY A 169 -10.94 11.60 20.39
N ILE A 170 -11.30 11.38 19.13
CA ILE A 170 -12.09 12.29 18.29
C ILE A 170 -13.48 11.70 18.04
N GLU A 171 -14.52 12.50 18.26
CA GLU A 171 -15.92 12.14 18.01
C GLU A 171 -16.44 12.84 16.75
N LEU A 172 -17.28 12.14 15.97
CA LEU A 172 -17.90 12.65 14.74
C LEU A 172 -19.15 13.50 14.98
#